data_AF-A0A509JN80-F1
#
_entry.id   AF-A0A509JN80-F1
#
_cell.length_a   1.000
_cell.length_b   1.000
_cell.length_c   1.000
_cell.angle_alpha   90.00
_cell.angle_beta   90.00
_cell.angle_gamma   90.00
#
_symmetry.space_group_name_H-M   'P 1'
#
loop_
_entity.id
_entity.type
_entity.pdbx_description
1 polymer ?
#
loop_
_entity_poly.entity_id
_entity_poly.type
_entity_poly.pdbx_seq_one_letter_code
_entity_poly.pdbx_strand_id
1 'polypeptide(L)'
;MHRILAIALCMLWSVAGLAEDAAMPAQSCASLGEATAGPEDNFRPPLEGEVIDKGRAYFHSAPRADCVTGVFVIPGDFITVYKPSGEWLNVMYVARDGKETSGWLLEKRVRLRQAYGAPDEPAQP
;
A
#
# COMPACT_ATOMS: atom_id res chain seq x y z
N MET A 1 60.88 -26.99 26.54
CA MET A 1 59.86 -26.85 25.47
C MET A 1 58.51 -27.18 26.08
N HIS A 2 57.68 -26.16 26.35
CA HIS A 2 56.42 -26.29 27.06
C HIS A 2 55.30 -26.68 26.09
N ARG A 3 54.70 -27.87 26.26
CA ARG A 3 53.39 -28.18 25.70
C ARG A 3 52.53 -28.65 26.87
N ILE A 4 51.89 -27.67 27.50
CA ILE A 4 51.01 -27.84 28.65
C ILE A 4 49.78 -28.63 28.18
N LEU A 5 49.60 -29.77 28.85
CA LEU A 5 48.49 -30.70 28.72
C LEU A 5 47.18 -30.01 29.07
N ALA A 6 46.15 -30.28 28.28
CA ALA A 6 44.80 -29.73 28.37
C ALA A 6 44.06 -30.18 29.63
N ILE A 7 43.63 -29.24 30.47
CA ILE A 7 42.47 -29.37 31.38
C ILE A 7 41.91 -27.97 31.67
N ALA A 8 40.67 -27.68 31.27
CA ALA A 8 39.75 -26.82 32.03
C ALA A 8 38.35 -26.86 31.41
N LEU A 9 37.51 -27.70 31.99
CA LEU A 9 36.05 -27.67 31.90
C LEU A 9 35.55 -26.33 32.47
N CYS A 10 35.01 -25.44 31.64
CA CYS A 10 34.27 -24.26 32.11
C CYS A 10 33.00 -24.06 31.29
N MET A 11 31.88 -24.41 31.95
CA MET A 11 30.60 -23.70 31.93
C MET A 11 29.88 -23.50 30.60
N LEU A 12 28.79 -24.26 30.47
CA LEU A 12 27.43 -23.75 30.20
C LEU A 12 27.38 -22.22 30.03
N TRP A 13 27.32 -21.75 28.78
CA TRP A 13 26.63 -20.50 28.50
C TRP A 13 25.49 -20.82 27.56
N SER A 14 24.30 -20.95 28.15
CA SER A 14 23.06 -20.75 27.45
C SER A 14 23.17 -19.42 26.70
N VAL A 15 23.36 -19.47 25.39
CA VAL A 15 22.97 -18.33 24.57
C VAL A 15 21.44 -18.39 24.52
N ALA A 16 20.81 -17.88 25.58
CA ALA A 16 19.49 -17.30 25.45
C ALA A 16 19.70 -16.10 24.52
N GLY A 17 19.69 -16.37 23.21
CA GLY A 17 19.58 -15.35 22.20
C GLY A 17 18.27 -14.65 22.46
N LEU A 18 18.38 -13.43 22.95
CA LEU A 18 17.28 -12.47 23.03
C LEU A 18 16.58 -12.52 21.67
N ALA A 19 15.28 -12.77 21.68
CA ALA A 19 14.45 -12.39 20.55
C ALA A 19 14.60 -10.86 20.44
N GLU A 20 15.51 -10.43 19.57
CA GLU A 20 15.55 -9.06 19.10
C GLU A 20 14.27 -8.90 18.27
N ASP A 21 13.21 -8.44 18.92
CA ASP A 21 12.08 -7.81 18.25
C ASP A 21 12.63 -6.51 17.64
N ALA A 22 13.42 -6.66 16.57
CA ALA A 22 13.92 -5.57 15.76
C ALA A 22 12.71 -5.02 15.01
N ALA A 23 11.96 -4.15 15.69
CA ALA A 23 11.01 -3.29 15.03
C ALA A 23 11.81 -2.45 14.02
N MET A 24 11.76 -2.86 12.75
CA MET A 24 12.36 -2.08 11.67
C MET A 24 11.78 -0.66 11.75
N PRO A 25 12.59 0.41 11.59
CA PRO A 25 12.08 1.75 11.64
C PRO A 25 10.96 1.88 10.61
N ALA A 26 9.76 2.25 11.07
CA ALA A 26 8.64 2.47 10.18
C ALA A 26 9.06 3.52 9.13
N GLN A 27 8.98 3.15 7.86
CA GLN A 27 9.35 4.04 6.76
C GLN A 27 8.46 5.28 6.78
N SER A 28 9.01 6.45 6.49
CA SER A 28 8.22 7.69 6.38
C SER A 28 7.19 7.59 5.23
N CYS A 29 6.15 8.42 5.27
CA CYS A 29 5.18 8.47 4.17
C CYS A 29 5.82 8.92 2.85
N ALA A 30 6.79 9.84 2.92
CA ALA A 30 7.53 10.30 1.75
C ALA A 30 8.34 9.15 1.12
N SER A 31 9.17 8.46 1.91
CA SER A 31 9.99 7.35 1.42
C SER A 31 9.16 6.18 0.89
N LEU A 32 8.02 5.88 1.52
CA LEU A 32 7.12 4.83 1.02
C LEU A 32 6.43 5.25 -0.29
N GLY A 33 6.04 6.52 -0.40
CA GLY A 33 5.51 7.09 -1.63
C GLY A 33 6.51 7.02 -2.79
N GLU A 34 7.77 7.37 -2.54
CA GLU A 34 8.85 7.26 -3.52
C GLU A 34 9.10 5.82 -3.95
N ALA A 35 9.15 4.88 -3.00
CA ALA A 35 9.33 3.45 -3.27
C ALA A 35 8.19 2.84 -4.10
N THR A 36 7.04 3.50 -4.14
CA THR A 36 5.84 3.07 -4.88
C THR A 36 5.46 4.05 -6.00
N ALA A 37 6.35 4.95 -6.41
CA ALA A 37 6.07 5.92 -7.46
C ALA A 37 6.31 5.38 -8.89
N GLY A 38 7.05 4.27 -9.02
CA GLY A 38 7.45 3.74 -10.31
C GLY A 38 6.30 3.12 -11.12
N PRO A 39 6.57 2.71 -12.36
CA PRO A 39 5.55 2.20 -13.28
C PRO A 39 5.28 0.69 -13.12
N GLU A 40 5.95 0.03 -12.17
CA GLU A 40 5.72 -1.36 -11.80
C GLU A 40 4.27 -1.61 -11.41
N ASP A 41 3.74 -2.74 -11.85
CA ASP A 41 2.39 -3.22 -11.56
C ASP A 41 1.25 -2.30 -12.04
N ASN A 42 1.55 -1.25 -12.82
CA ASN A 42 0.52 -0.43 -13.45
C ASN A 42 -0.38 -1.27 -14.36
N PHE A 43 -1.68 -1.11 -14.17
CA PHE A 43 -2.69 -1.50 -15.14
C PHE A 43 -2.47 -0.70 -16.43
N ARG A 44 -2.47 -1.39 -17.57
CA ARG A 44 -2.33 -0.80 -18.91
C ARG A 44 -3.37 -1.40 -19.85
N PRO A 45 -4.45 -0.67 -20.18
CA PRO A 45 -4.80 0.68 -19.68
C PRO A 45 -5.12 0.67 -18.16
N PRO A 46 -5.16 1.85 -17.50
CA PRO A 46 -5.71 1.98 -16.16
C PRO A 46 -7.11 1.36 -16.05
N LEU A 47 -7.56 1.02 -14.85
CA LEU A 47 -8.92 0.52 -14.63
C LEU A 47 -9.85 1.66 -14.20
N GLU A 48 -11.15 1.48 -14.44
CA GLU A 48 -12.19 2.24 -13.76
C GLU A 48 -12.45 1.68 -12.36
N GLY A 49 -12.82 2.54 -11.43
CA GLY A 49 -13.22 2.16 -10.08
C GLY A 49 -14.44 2.97 -9.63
N GLU A 50 -15.28 2.35 -8.81
CA GLU A 50 -16.42 2.99 -8.15
C GLU A 50 -16.24 2.87 -6.63
N VAL A 51 -16.46 3.96 -5.89
CA VAL A 51 -16.40 3.94 -4.43
C VAL A 51 -17.70 3.35 -3.88
N ILE A 52 -17.64 2.31 -3.02
CA ILE A 52 -18.83 1.47 -2.72
C ILE A 52 -19.24 1.34 -1.25
N ASP A 53 -18.41 1.71 -0.28
CA ASP A 53 -18.68 1.53 1.16
C ASP A 53 -19.01 2.84 1.88
N LYS A 54 -19.96 2.79 2.84
CA LYS A 54 -20.54 3.97 3.51
C LYS A 54 -19.47 4.86 4.15
N GLY A 55 -19.70 6.17 4.07
CA GLY A 55 -18.80 7.18 4.67
C GLY A 55 -17.64 7.59 3.76
N ARG A 56 -16.72 8.38 4.31
CA ARG A 56 -15.62 8.98 3.55
C ARG A 56 -14.49 7.98 3.31
N ALA A 57 -13.99 7.90 2.09
CA ALA A 57 -12.76 7.21 1.76
C ALA A 57 -11.65 8.26 1.60
N TYR A 58 -10.82 8.40 2.63
CA TYR A 58 -9.75 9.39 2.65
C TYR A 58 -8.57 8.95 1.79
N PHE A 59 -8.04 9.89 1.01
CA PHE A 59 -6.77 9.71 0.31
C PHE A 59 -5.63 9.62 1.29
N HIS A 60 -4.65 8.79 0.96
CA HIS A 60 -3.38 8.69 1.65
C HIS A 60 -2.25 9.08 0.70
N SER A 61 -1.18 9.69 1.22
CA SER A 61 -0.02 10.09 0.41
C SER A 61 0.88 8.91 0.03
N ALA A 62 0.72 7.78 0.71
CA ALA A 62 1.43 6.52 0.48
C ALA A 62 0.52 5.34 0.89
N PRO A 63 0.78 4.09 0.46
CA PRO A 63 -0.06 2.93 0.75
C PRO A 63 0.12 2.44 2.21
N ARG A 64 -0.30 3.28 3.16
CA ARG A 64 -0.24 2.99 4.60
C ARG A 64 -1.25 3.84 5.37
N ALA A 65 -1.84 3.26 6.41
CA ALA A 65 -3.00 3.82 7.11
C ALA A 65 -2.75 5.16 7.81
N ASP A 66 -1.55 5.40 8.32
CA ASP A 66 -1.16 6.64 8.99
C ASP A 66 -0.67 7.73 8.00
N CYS A 67 -0.62 7.46 6.70
CA CYS A 67 -0.36 8.46 5.66
C CYS A 67 -1.63 9.19 5.18
N VAL A 68 -2.66 9.26 6.03
CA VAL A 68 -3.96 9.85 5.72
C VAL A 68 -3.86 11.35 5.45
N THR A 69 -4.62 11.83 4.47
CA THR A 69 -4.76 13.25 4.13
C THR A 69 -6.14 13.79 4.51
N GLY A 70 -6.35 15.09 4.36
CA GLY A 70 -7.66 15.73 4.57
C GLY A 70 -8.66 15.58 3.43
N VAL A 71 -8.27 14.98 2.29
CA VAL A 71 -9.10 14.87 1.09
C VAL A 71 -9.75 13.48 1.03
N PHE A 72 -11.00 13.41 0.55
CA PHE A 72 -11.74 12.17 0.47
C PHE A 72 -12.70 12.15 -0.72
N VAL A 73 -13.08 10.94 -1.11
CA VAL A 73 -14.21 10.63 -1.99
C VAL A 73 -15.32 9.94 -1.20
N ILE A 74 -16.51 9.88 -1.77
CA ILE A 74 -17.71 9.29 -1.18
C ILE A 74 -18.30 8.19 -2.07
N PRO A 75 -19.20 7.33 -1.56
CA PRO A 75 -19.83 6.31 -2.38
C PRO A 75 -20.49 6.85 -3.65
N GLY A 76 -20.30 6.14 -4.76
CA GLY A 76 -20.76 6.53 -6.08
C GLY A 76 -19.80 7.44 -6.86
N ASP A 77 -18.72 7.94 -6.24
CA ASP A 77 -17.65 8.60 -6.98
C ASP A 77 -16.94 7.57 -7.88
N PHE A 78 -16.71 7.95 -9.14
CA PHE A 78 -15.90 7.20 -10.08
C PHE A 78 -14.46 7.72 -10.07
N ILE A 79 -13.52 6.79 -10.12
CA ILE A 79 -12.08 7.04 -10.06
C ILE A 79 -11.35 6.24 -11.13
N THR A 80 -10.19 6.72 -11.53
CA THR A 80 -9.23 5.96 -12.34
C THR A 80 -8.26 5.25 -11.40
N VAL A 81 -8.04 3.96 -11.60
CA VAL A 81 -7.15 3.12 -10.78
C VAL A 81 -5.91 2.76 -11.61
N TYR A 82 -4.74 3.15 -11.14
CA TYR A 82 -3.48 2.97 -11.86
C TYR A 82 -2.75 1.70 -11.49
N LYS A 83 -2.65 1.39 -10.19
CA LYS A 83 -1.95 0.18 -9.72
C LYS A 83 -2.36 -0.24 -8.33
N PRO A 84 -2.20 -1.53 -7.98
CA PRO A 84 -2.30 -2.01 -6.61
C PRO A 84 -0.95 -1.93 -5.86
N SER A 85 -1.01 -1.94 -4.53
CA SER A 85 0.14 -2.18 -3.65
C SER A 85 -0.36 -2.73 -2.31
N GLY A 86 -0.30 -4.05 -2.13
CA GLY A 86 -0.96 -4.70 -1.00
C GLY A 86 -2.46 -4.40 -1.00
N GLU A 87 -3.01 -3.97 0.14
CA GLU A 87 -4.43 -3.62 0.30
C GLU A 87 -4.78 -2.19 -0.20
N TRP A 88 -3.91 -1.58 -1.00
CA TRP A 88 -4.03 -0.20 -1.44
C TRP A 88 -4.09 -0.09 -2.95
N LEU A 89 -4.84 0.90 -3.42
CA LEU A 89 -4.94 1.27 -4.83
C LEU A 89 -4.43 2.69 -5.01
N ASN A 90 -3.51 2.88 -5.96
CA ASN A 90 -3.16 4.20 -6.45
C ASN A 90 -4.24 4.65 -7.44
N VAL A 91 -4.88 5.78 -7.15
CA VAL A 91 -6.04 6.26 -7.89
C VAL A 91 -5.95 7.75 -8.18
N MET A 92 -6.72 8.20 -9.17
CA MET A 92 -7.03 9.60 -9.42
C MET A 92 -8.54 9.81 -9.44
N TYR A 93 -8.96 10.89 -8.80
CA TYR A 93 -10.32 11.41 -8.85
C TYR A 93 -10.32 12.75 -9.55
N VAL A 94 -11.30 12.99 -10.41
CA VAL A 94 -11.56 14.29 -11.02
C VAL A 94 -12.87 14.81 -10.47
N ALA A 95 -12.80 15.89 -9.69
CA ALA A 95 -13.98 16.51 -9.11
C ALA A 95 -14.84 17.21 -10.18
N ARG A 96 -16.07 17.59 -9.82
CA ARG A 96 -17.02 18.25 -10.73
C ARG A 96 -16.51 19.57 -11.30
N ASP A 97 -15.63 20.27 -10.58
CA ASP A 97 -14.98 21.50 -11.01
C ASP A 97 -13.71 21.27 -11.85
N GLY A 98 -13.40 20.01 -12.16
CA GLY A 98 -12.22 19.60 -12.90
C GLY A 98 -10.96 19.47 -12.05
N LYS A 99 -11.02 19.70 -10.73
CA LYS A 99 -9.86 19.52 -9.86
C LYS A 99 -9.50 18.04 -9.76
N GLU A 100 -8.25 17.72 -10.08
CA GLU A 100 -7.71 16.38 -9.94
C GLU A 100 -7.13 16.15 -8.53
N THR A 101 -7.27 14.94 -8.03
CA THR A 101 -6.64 14.47 -6.79
C THR A 101 -6.15 13.05 -6.99
N SER A 102 -4.85 12.84 -6.78
CA SER A 102 -4.24 11.51 -6.85
C SER A 102 -3.71 11.09 -5.49
N GLY A 103 -3.71 9.79 -5.23
CA GLY A 103 -3.18 9.21 -4.00
C GLY A 103 -3.63 7.77 -3.82
N TRP A 104 -3.61 7.31 -2.57
CA TRP A 104 -3.90 5.93 -2.23
C TRP A 104 -5.24 5.80 -1.50
N LEU A 105 -6.06 4.83 -1.91
CA LEU A 105 -7.26 4.40 -1.22
C LEU A 105 -7.13 2.93 -0.82
N LEU A 106 -7.77 2.53 0.28
CA LEU A 106 -7.90 1.12 0.63
C LEU A 106 -8.72 0.41 -0.44
N GLU A 107 -8.22 -0.72 -0.94
CA GLU A 107 -8.84 -1.52 -2.01
C GLU A 107 -10.29 -1.87 -1.68
N LYS A 108 -10.57 -2.28 -0.43
CA LYS A 108 -11.92 -2.64 0.02
C LYS A 108 -12.96 -1.53 -0.11
N ARG A 109 -12.55 -0.28 -0.34
CA ARG A 109 -13.44 0.88 -0.54
C ARG A 109 -13.85 1.05 -2.00
N VAL A 110 -13.19 0.35 -2.92
CA VAL A 110 -13.31 0.52 -4.37
C VAL A 110 -13.75 -0.79 -5.01
N ARG A 111 -14.82 -0.75 -5.80
CA ARG A 111 -15.15 -1.81 -6.75
C ARG A 111 -14.38 -1.54 -8.04
N LEU A 112 -13.42 -2.38 -8.36
CA LEU A 112 -12.75 -2.37 -9.66
C LEU A 112 -13.74 -2.71 -10.76
N ARG A 113 -13.60 -2.04 -11.91
CA ARG A 113 -14.44 -2.19 -13.09
C ARG A 113 -13.54 -2.54 -14.29
N GLN A 114 -14.01 -2.25 -15.50
CA GLN A 114 -13.32 -2.49 -16.75
C GLN A 114 -12.09 -1.59 -16.94
N ALA A 115 -11.31 -1.88 -17.98
CA ALA A 115 -10.29 -0.99 -18.48
C ALA A 115 -10.87 0.41 -18.79
N TYR A 116 -10.17 1.46 -18.37
CA TYR A 116 -10.57 2.83 -18.61
C TYR A 116 -10.74 3.10 -20.10
N GLY A 117 -11.92 3.58 -20.48
CA GLY A 117 -12.28 3.85 -21.87
C GLY A 117 -12.60 2.60 -22.70
N ALA A 118 -12.71 1.42 -22.08
CA ALA A 118 -13.33 0.28 -22.73
C ALA A 118 -14.80 0.59 -23.02
N PRO A 119 -15.36 0.11 -24.15
CA PRO A 119 -16.79 0.23 -24.40
C PRO A 119 -17.57 -0.46 -23.29
N ASP A 120 -18.70 0.12 -22.88
CA ASP A 120 -19.57 -0.47 -21.86
C ASP A 120 -19.92 -1.90 -22.23
N GLU A 121 -19.42 -2.88 -21.47
CA GLU A 121 -19.83 -4.27 -21.64
C GLU A 121 -21.30 -4.37 -21.21
N PRO A 122 -22.21 -4.85 -22.08
CA PRO A 122 -23.62 -4.98 -21.73
C PRO A 122 -23.75 -5.86 -20.48
N ALA A 123 -24.59 -5.43 -19.54
CA ALA A 123 -24.82 -6.13 -18.27
C ALA A 123 -25.04 -7.63 -18.54
N GLN A 124 -24.17 -8.47 -17.98
CA GLN A 124 -24.31 -9.93 -18.08
C GLN A 124 -25.65 -10.35 -17.44
N PRO A 125 -26.42 -11.24 -18.08
CA PRO A 125 -27.77 -11.62 -17.65
C PRO A 125 -27.80 -12.37 -16.31
#